data_AF-A0AAU8SYV7-F1
#
_entry.id   AF-A0AAU8SYV7-F1
#
_cell.length_a   1.000
_cell.length_b   1.000
_cell.length_c   1.000
_cell.angle_alpha   90.00
_cell.angle_beta   90.00
_cell.angle_gamma   90.00
#
_symmetry.space_group_name_H-M   'P 1'
#
loop_
_entity.id
_entity.type
_entity.pdbx_description
1 polymer ?
#
loop_
_entity_poly.entity_id
_entity_poly.type
_entity_poly.pdbx_seq_one_letter_code
_entity_poly.pdbx_strand_id
1 'polypeptide(L)'
;MAIYRLGVKNGHKGTAARHSRYITREGYLGDDDNKGDLIATEHGNMPTWANGKPVEFWRNADKHERENGAAYREYELTLPLELTREQNKELVNEFVKLEIRKKPYEFAIHEPTAALGGVPHPHAHVMFSDRQPDSIERPPEQFFSRYNATHPERGGCRKDSGGKDRIAMKERLETVRKTWAQLQNVALEKHGHAARVDHRSYKEQGIGREPERHLGQARIRNMSEDDKARYIDARIARP
;
A
#
# COMPACT_ATOMS: atom_id res chain seq x y z
N MET A 1 -20.80 1.16 -6.15
CA MET A 1 -20.48 -0.19 -5.65
C MET A 1 -19.05 -0.11 -5.19
N ALA A 2 -18.83 -0.21 -3.89
CA ALA A 2 -17.50 -0.22 -3.32
C ALA A 2 -16.70 -1.40 -3.89
N ILE A 3 -15.44 -1.17 -4.26
CA ILE A 3 -14.56 -2.17 -4.86
C ILE A 3 -13.48 -2.54 -3.84
N TYR A 4 -13.30 -3.83 -3.62
CA TYR A 4 -12.21 -4.34 -2.81
C TYR A 4 -10.93 -4.50 -3.63
N ARG A 5 -9.81 -3.95 -3.12
CA ARG A 5 -8.47 -4.36 -3.54
C ARG A 5 -7.45 -4.08 -2.44
N LEU A 6 -6.60 -5.06 -2.19
CA LEU A 6 -5.34 -4.92 -1.44
C LEU A 6 -4.23 -5.64 -2.21
N GLY A 7 -3.30 -4.87 -2.77
CA GLY A 7 -2.07 -5.33 -3.37
C GLY A 7 -0.93 -5.37 -2.35
N VAL A 8 0.02 -6.27 -2.54
CA VAL A 8 1.27 -6.31 -1.76
C VAL A 8 2.45 -6.31 -2.70
N LYS A 9 3.40 -5.39 -2.45
CA LYS A 9 4.65 -5.29 -3.19
C LYS A 9 5.84 -5.36 -2.23
N ASN A 10 6.97 -5.81 -2.77
CA ASN A 10 8.25 -5.78 -2.06
C ASN A 10 9.23 -4.95 -2.88
N GLY A 11 9.88 -4.00 -2.23
CA GLY A 11 10.93 -3.20 -2.83
C GLY A 11 12.31 -3.81 -2.63
N HIS A 12 13.07 -3.91 -3.70
CA HIS A 12 14.48 -4.32 -3.63
C HIS A 12 15.36 -3.17 -3.13
N LYS A 13 16.53 -3.53 -2.62
CA LYS A 13 17.58 -2.55 -2.28
C LYS A 13 17.87 -1.62 -3.45
N GLY A 14 18.00 -0.32 -3.18
CA GLY A 14 18.29 0.71 -4.19
C GLY A 14 17.06 1.31 -4.87
N THR A 15 15.86 0.97 -4.42
CA THR A 15 14.59 1.44 -5.02
C THR A 15 13.69 2.21 -4.06
N ALA A 16 13.92 2.14 -2.75
CA ALA A 16 13.04 2.66 -1.72
C ALA A 16 12.92 4.19 -1.78
N ALA A 17 14.04 4.90 -1.82
CA ALA A 17 14.04 6.37 -1.82
C ALA A 17 13.45 6.95 -3.10
N ARG A 18 13.60 6.24 -4.24
CA ARG A 18 12.94 6.61 -5.50
C ARG A 18 11.43 6.38 -5.41
N HIS A 19 11.00 5.25 -4.86
CA HIS A 19 9.58 4.94 -4.73
C HIS A 19 8.87 5.88 -3.75
N SER A 20 9.51 6.23 -2.63
CA SER A 20 9.02 7.24 -1.68
C SER A 20 8.76 8.58 -2.38
N ARG A 21 9.74 9.12 -3.11
CA ARG A 21 9.55 10.33 -3.93
C ARG A 21 8.45 10.19 -4.97
N TYR A 22 8.33 9.02 -5.60
CA TYR A 22 7.30 8.75 -6.60
C TYR A 22 5.90 8.82 -5.99
N ILE A 23 5.65 8.17 -4.85
CA ILE A 23 4.33 8.18 -4.23
C ILE A 23 4.00 9.53 -3.60
N THR A 24 4.98 10.29 -3.10
CA THR A 24 4.74 11.61 -2.49
C THR A 24 4.81 12.76 -3.49
N ARG A 25 5.13 12.46 -4.77
CA ARG A 25 5.41 13.46 -5.81
C ARG A 25 6.53 14.45 -5.43
N GLU A 26 7.39 14.09 -4.48
CA GLU A 26 8.51 14.92 -4.02
C GLU A 26 9.61 14.98 -5.10
N GLY A 27 10.06 16.19 -5.44
CA GLY A 27 11.11 16.41 -6.43
C GLY A 27 10.67 16.32 -7.90
N TYR A 28 9.42 15.97 -8.17
CA TYR A 28 8.83 16.13 -9.50
C TYR A 28 8.53 17.63 -9.72
N LEU A 29 9.19 18.25 -10.70
CA LEU A 29 9.03 19.65 -11.10
C LEU A 29 8.70 19.67 -12.59
N GLY A 30 7.57 20.29 -12.98
CA GLY A 30 7.14 20.43 -14.38
C GLY A 30 5.75 19.84 -14.64
N ASP A 31 5.17 20.23 -15.78
CA ASP A 31 3.80 20.00 -16.31
C ASP A 31 3.34 18.53 -16.44
N ASP A 32 3.87 17.60 -15.66
CA ASP A 32 3.31 16.26 -15.53
C ASP A 32 1.99 16.34 -14.77
N ASP A 33 0.88 15.95 -15.43
CA ASP A 33 -0.48 15.73 -14.91
C ASP A 33 -0.58 14.94 -13.59
N ASN A 34 0.54 14.42 -13.08
CA ASN A 34 0.66 13.53 -11.94
C ASN A 34 0.71 14.21 -10.56
N LYS A 35 0.80 15.54 -10.44
CA LYS A 35 0.66 16.18 -9.10
C LYS A 35 -0.80 16.39 -8.71
N GLY A 36 -1.71 16.50 -9.67
CA GLY A 36 -3.12 16.82 -9.42
C GLY A 36 -3.89 15.73 -8.67
N ASP A 37 -3.38 14.50 -8.66
CA ASP A 37 -4.03 13.36 -8.01
C ASP A 37 -3.59 13.14 -6.55
N LEU A 38 -2.54 13.79 -6.06
CA LEU A 38 -2.07 13.60 -4.68
C LEU A 38 -3.00 14.30 -3.69
N ILE A 39 -3.68 13.52 -2.85
CA ILE A 39 -4.64 14.01 -1.86
C ILE A 39 -4.00 14.24 -0.50
N ALA A 40 -3.20 13.29 -0.03
CA ALA A 40 -2.59 13.37 1.30
C ALA A 40 -1.31 12.54 1.38
N THR A 41 -0.40 12.94 2.26
CA THR A 41 0.74 12.15 2.68
C THR A 41 0.83 12.13 4.20
N GLU A 42 1.38 11.07 4.77
CA GLU A 42 1.70 10.97 6.18
C GLU A 42 2.82 9.96 6.39
N HIS A 43 3.51 10.04 7.52
CA HIS A 43 4.54 9.09 7.89
C HIS A 43 4.61 8.96 9.41
N GLY A 44 5.25 7.90 9.88
CA GLY A 44 5.39 7.70 11.31
C GLY A 44 6.48 6.69 11.67
N ASN A 45 6.79 6.65 12.97
CA ASN A 45 7.77 5.75 13.57
C ASN A 45 9.18 5.85 12.96
N MET A 46 9.55 7.03 12.47
CA MET A 46 10.89 7.26 11.94
C MET A 46 11.92 7.25 13.08
N PRO A 47 13.07 6.59 12.93
CA PRO A 47 14.16 6.68 13.90
C PRO A 47 14.74 8.10 13.96
N THR A 48 15.37 8.43 15.08
CA THR A 48 15.96 9.75 15.38
C THR A 48 16.88 10.26 14.28
N TRP A 49 17.74 9.39 13.75
CA TRP A 49 18.68 9.71 12.67
C TRP A 49 18.01 10.06 11.32
N ALA A 50 16.74 9.69 11.12
CA ALA A 50 15.99 10.11 9.93
C ALA A 50 15.41 11.52 10.08
N ASN A 51 15.47 12.13 11.28
CA ASN A 51 15.06 13.50 11.58
C ASN A 51 13.67 13.85 11.03
N GLY A 52 12.70 12.95 11.18
CA GLY A 52 11.33 13.14 10.67
C GLY A 52 11.21 13.20 9.14
N LYS A 53 12.23 12.77 8.39
CA LYS A 53 12.24 12.76 6.92
C LYS A 53 12.19 11.32 6.41
N PRO A 54 11.04 10.84 5.90
CA PRO A 54 10.92 9.48 5.36
C PRO A 54 11.96 9.15 4.30
N VAL A 55 12.25 10.10 3.41
CA VAL A 55 13.23 9.91 2.34
C VAL A 55 14.64 9.60 2.86
N GLU A 56 15.03 10.11 4.04
CA GLU A 56 16.30 9.76 4.69
C GLU A 56 16.28 8.33 5.24
N PHE A 57 15.15 7.90 5.81
CA PHE A 57 14.96 6.51 6.20
C PHE A 57 15.11 5.57 5.01
N TRP A 58 14.42 5.87 3.90
CA TRP A 58 14.44 5.04 2.69
C TRP A 58 15.81 5.04 2.00
N ARG A 59 16.53 6.17 2.00
CA ARG A 59 17.93 6.23 1.52
C ARG A 59 18.85 5.29 2.32
N ASN A 60 18.69 5.26 3.64
CA ASN A 60 19.47 4.37 4.48
C ASN A 60 19.05 2.90 4.32
N ALA A 61 17.77 2.61 4.10
CA ALA A 61 17.32 1.27 3.74
C ALA A 61 17.97 0.82 2.43
N ASP A 62 17.99 1.68 1.40
CA ASP A 62 18.65 1.41 0.11
C ASP A 62 20.16 1.19 0.23
N LYS A 63 20.81 1.84 1.19
CA LYS A 63 22.26 1.69 1.41
C LYS A 63 22.60 0.45 2.22
N HIS A 64 21.85 0.19 3.30
CA HIS A 64 22.27 -0.72 4.37
C HIS A 64 21.48 -2.04 4.45
N GLU A 65 20.33 -2.17 3.78
CA GLU A 65 19.71 -3.49 3.66
C GLU A 65 20.60 -4.46 2.88
N ARG A 66 20.37 -5.75 3.10
CA ARG A 66 21.07 -6.81 2.33
C ARG A 66 20.56 -6.80 0.88
N GLU A 67 21.41 -7.20 -0.05
CA GLU A 67 21.12 -7.23 -1.48
C GLU A 67 19.79 -7.95 -1.80
N ASN A 68 19.64 -9.18 -1.28
CA ASN A 68 18.45 -10.00 -1.46
C ASN A 68 17.36 -9.72 -0.40
N GLY A 69 17.37 -8.53 0.20
CA GLY A 69 16.45 -8.10 1.23
C GLY A 69 15.35 -7.20 0.67
N ALA A 70 14.18 -7.23 1.31
CA ALA A 70 13.19 -6.18 1.11
C ALA A 70 13.65 -4.91 1.84
N ALA A 71 13.88 -3.83 1.08
CA ALA A 71 14.17 -2.49 1.58
C ALA A 71 12.90 -1.82 2.14
N TYR A 72 11.77 -2.07 1.46
CA TYR A 72 10.44 -1.74 1.94
C TYR A 72 9.46 -2.85 1.52
N ARG A 73 8.30 -2.86 2.17
CA ARG A 73 7.08 -3.51 1.69
C ARG A 73 6.05 -2.43 1.44
N GLU A 74 5.08 -2.72 0.60
CA GLU A 74 4.03 -1.78 0.25
C GLU A 74 2.67 -2.48 0.22
N TYR A 75 1.68 -1.85 0.85
CA TYR A 75 0.28 -2.15 0.63
C TYR A 75 -0.32 -1.13 -0.34
N GLU A 76 -0.94 -1.62 -1.40
CA GLU A 76 -1.73 -0.81 -2.33
C GLU A 76 -3.21 -1.02 -2.02
N LEU A 77 -3.87 -0.01 -1.48
CA LEU A 77 -5.24 -0.08 -1.00
C LEU A 77 -6.16 0.68 -1.95
N THR A 78 -7.17 0.03 -2.53
CA THR A 78 -8.27 0.79 -3.18
C THR A 78 -9.18 1.33 -2.10
N LEU A 79 -9.56 2.60 -2.19
CA LEU A 79 -10.40 3.29 -1.22
C LEU A 79 -11.85 3.39 -1.75
N PRO A 80 -12.89 3.34 -0.89
CA PRO A 80 -14.26 3.50 -1.33
C PRO A 80 -14.54 4.90 -1.89
N LEU A 81 -15.23 4.95 -3.02
CA LEU A 81 -15.68 6.20 -3.64
C LEU A 81 -16.84 6.85 -2.89
N GLU A 82 -17.58 6.05 -2.13
CA GLU A 82 -18.68 6.50 -1.29
C GLU A 82 -18.19 7.41 -0.15
N LEU A 83 -16.94 7.26 0.31
CA LEU A 83 -16.36 8.03 1.41
C LEU A 83 -15.71 9.33 0.91
N THR A 84 -15.77 10.39 1.73
CA THR A 84 -15.02 11.63 1.46
C THR A 84 -13.51 11.41 1.58
N ARG A 85 -12.71 12.36 1.08
CA ARG A 85 -11.24 12.32 1.18
C ARG A 85 -10.76 12.24 2.63
N GLU A 86 -11.40 12.96 3.54
CA GLU A 86 -11.10 12.97 4.97
C GLU A 86 -11.42 11.63 5.63
N GLN A 87 -12.58 11.05 5.31
CA GLN A 87 -13.00 9.74 5.80
C GLN A 87 -12.08 8.63 5.28
N ASN A 88 -11.68 8.72 4.01
CA ASN A 88 -10.70 7.83 3.41
C ASN A 88 -9.32 7.94 4.08
N LYS A 89 -8.88 9.16 4.44
CA LYS A 89 -7.66 9.34 5.23
C LYS A 89 -7.76 8.73 6.62
N GLU A 90 -8.88 8.91 7.33
CA GLU A 90 -9.15 8.27 8.63
C GLU A 90 -9.07 6.74 8.52
N LEU A 91 -9.69 6.18 7.48
CA LEU A 91 -9.66 4.74 7.18
C LEU A 91 -8.23 4.22 6.94
N VAL A 92 -7.40 4.94 6.17
CA VAL A 92 -5.99 4.57 5.98
C VAL A 92 -5.21 4.64 7.30
N ASN A 93 -5.45 5.66 8.12
CA ASN A 93 -4.80 5.81 9.41
C ASN A 93 -5.14 4.67 10.38
N GLU A 94 -6.40 4.24 10.45
CA GLU A 94 -6.79 3.07 11.25
C GLU A 94 -6.15 1.78 10.73
N PHE A 95 -6.06 1.60 9.41
CA PHE A 95 -5.36 0.45 8.84
C PHE A 95 -3.86 0.45 9.20
N VAL A 96 -3.18 1.59 9.07
CA VAL A 96 -1.77 1.76 9.42
C VAL A 96 -1.54 1.43 10.90
N LYS A 97 -2.38 1.98 11.78
CA LYS A 97 -2.31 1.73 13.23
C LYS A 97 -2.41 0.24 13.58
N LEU A 98 -3.30 -0.50 12.92
CA LEU A 98 -3.54 -1.92 13.20
C LEU A 98 -2.47 -2.84 12.57
N GLU A 99 -2.08 -2.59 11.32
CA GLU A 99 -1.25 -3.51 10.54
C GLU A 99 0.24 -3.15 10.54
N ILE A 100 0.56 -1.86 10.57
CA ILE A 100 1.95 -1.37 10.55
C ILE A 100 2.49 -1.17 11.96
N ARG A 101 1.64 -0.70 12.88
CA ARG A 101 1.92 -0.56 14.32
C ARG A 101 3.13 0.35 14.56
N LYS A 102 4.21 -0.19 15.12
CA LYS A 102 5.45 0.54 15.47
C LYS A 102 6.47 0.58 14.33
N LYS A 103 6.21 -0.05 13.19
CA LYS A 103 7.16 -0.11 12.08
C LYS A 103 7.27 1.27 11.40
N PRO A 104 8.47 1.70 10.97
CA PRO A 104 8.62 2.92 10.16
C PRO A 104 7.79 2.83 8.88
N TYR A 105 7.04 3.88 8.58
CA TYR A 105 6.15 3.92 7.41
C TYR A 105 5.98 5.31 6.83
N GLU A 106 5.53 5.33 5.59
CA GLU A 106 5.06 6.49 4.87
C GLU A 106 3.91 6.06 3.97
N PHE A 107 2.87 6.89 3.85
CA PHE A 107 1.84 6.66 2.86
C PHE A 107 1.51 7.91 2.06
N ALA A 108 0.97 7.68 0.87
CA ALA A 108 0.35 8.68 0.03
C ALA A 108 -1.03 8.20 -0.44
N ILE A 109 -2.02 9.09 -0.42
CA ILE A 109 -3.36 8.86 -0.97
C ILE A 109 -3.44 9.61 -2.29
N HIS A 110 -3.79 8.89 -3.35
CA HIS A 110 -3.96 9.41 -4.70
C HIS A 110 -5.40 9.25 -5.15
N GLU A 111 -5.90 10.14 -6.00
CA GLU A 111 -7.22 10.09 -6.62
C GLU A 111 -7.14 10.43 -8.12
N PRO A 112 -6.48 9.58 -8.93
CA PRO A 112 -6.49 9.78 -10.37
C PRO A 112 -7.86 9.44 -10.94
N THR A 113 -8.18 10.04 -12.08
CA THR A 113 -9.29 9.61 -12.91
C THR A 113 -8.95 8.28 -13.59
N ALA A 114 -9.81 7.28 -13.45
CA ALA A 114 -9.63 5.98 -14.09
C ALA A 114 -9.61 6.15 -15.62
N ALA A 115 -8.56 5.61 -16.25
CA ALA A 115 -8.38 5.65 -17.70
C ALA A 115 -9.52 4.96 -18.49
N LEU A 116 -10.32 4.16 -17.81
CA LEU A 116 -11.51 3.51 -18.34
C LEU A 116 -12.72 3.95 -17.50
N GLY A 117 -13.71 4.59 -18.14
CA GLY A 117 -14.95 5.03 -17.50
C GLY A 117 -14.89 6.41 -16.83
N GLY A 118 -13.72 7.05 -16.73
CA GLY A 118 -13.61 8.45 -16.30
C GLY A 118 -14.02 8.72 -14.84
N VAL A 119 -14.13 7.67 -14.01
CA VAL A 119 -14.49 7.79 -12.60
C VAL A 119 -13.23 7.94 -11.75
N PRO A 120 -13.22 8.76 -10.69
CA PRO A 120 -12.11 8.79 -9.74
C PRO A 120 -11.78 7.38 -9.22
N HIS A 121 -10.49 7.12 -8.94
CA HIS A 121 -10.03 5.86 -8.37
C HIS A 121 -9.11 6.13 -7.17
N PRO A 122 -9.70 6.52 -6.02
CA PRO A 122 -8.92 6.81 -4.83
C PRO A 122 -8.21 5.54 -4.35
N HIS A 123 -6.92 5.65 -4.09
CA HIS A 123 -6.11 4.55 -3.59
C HIS A 123 -4.96 5.08 -2.72
N ALA A 124 -4.46 4.23 -1.83
CA ALA A 124 -3.33 4.56 -0.98
C ALA A 124 -2.14 3.63 -1.27
N HIS A 125 -0.96 4.23 -1.38
CA HIS A 125 0.33 3.55 -1.31
C HIS A 125 0.84 3.65 0.11
N VAL A 126 0.92 2.53 0.84
CA VAL A 126 1.45 2.47 2.22
C VAL A 126 2.77 1.73 2.20
N MET A 127 3.88 2.48 2.15
CA MET A 127 5.24 1.96 2.27
C MET A 127 5.62 1.76 3.73
N PHE A 128 6.20 0.62 4.08
CA PHE A 128 6.67 0.36 5.44
C PHE A 128 7.93 -0.52 5.46
N SER A 129 8.73 -0.36 6.51
CA SER A 129 9.85 -1.24 6.78
C SER A 129 9.38 -2.51 7.48
N ASP A 130 9.97 -3.65 7.12
CA ASP A 130 9.75 -4.91 7.85
C ASP A 130 10.48 -4.92 9.21
N ARG A 131 11.33 -3.92 9.47
CA ARG A 131 12.07 -3.75 10.72
C ARG A 131 11.13 -3.32 11.83
N GLN A 132 11.15 -4.05 12.94
CA GLN A 132 10.36 -3.77 14.13
C GLN A 132 11.25 -3.05 15.16
N PRO A 133 11.03 -1.74 15.41
CA PRO A 133 11.73 -1.02 16.47
C PRO A 133 11.40 -1.63 17.83
N ASP A 134 12.44 -1.81 18.65
CA ASP A 134 12.43 -2.46 19.96
C ASP A 134 12.92 -1.53 21.07
N SER A 135 12.82 -0.21 20.85
CA SER A 135 13.28 0.87 21.74
C SER A 135 14.79 0.94 21.97
N ILE A 136 15.60 0.15 21.25
CA ILE A 136 17.06 0.29 21.23
C ILE A 136 17.45 1.24 20.09
N GLU A 137 18.09 2.36 20.44
CA GLU A 137 18.62 3.30 19.47
C GLU A 137 19.82 2.68 18.72
N ARG A 138 19.80 2.81 17.39
CA ARG A 138 20.83 2.25 16.51
C ARG A 138 21.16 3.24 15.43
N PRO A 139 22.44 3.40 15.06
CA PRO A 139 22.80 4.12 13.85
C PRO A 139 22.25 3.38 12.61
N PRO A 140 22.10 4.05 11.46
CA PRO A 140 21.46 3.48 10.28
C PRO A 140 22.06 2.13 9.85
N GLU A 141 23.39 2.01 9.80
CA GLU A 141 24.10 0.79 9.40
C GLU A 141 23.78 -0.40 10.32
N GLN A 142 23.64 -0.15 11.62
CA GLN A 142 23.28 -1.18 12.58
C GLN A 142 21.78 -1.50 12.48
N PHE A 143 20.90 -0.51 12.34
CA PHE A 143 19.44 -0.69 12.23
C PHE A 143 19.06 -1.74 11.19
N PHE A 144 19.72 -1.72 10.02
CA PHE A 144 19.48 -2.66 8.92
C PHE A 144 20.40 -3.89 8.93
N SER A 145 21.27 -4.06 9.93
CA SER A 145 22.09 -5.28 10.07
C SER A 145 21.24 -6.51 10.50
N ARG A 146 21.83 -7.70 10.57
CA ARG A 146 21.10 -8.89 11.04
C ARG A 146 20.73 -8.75 12.52
N TYR A 147 19.52 -9.20 12.87
CA TYR A 147 19.12 -9.27 14.27
C TYR A 147 19.94 -10.31 15.03
N ASN A 148 20.38 -9.95 16.23
CA ASN A 148 21.10 -10.84 17.14
C ASN A 148 20.15 -11.19 18.30
N ALA A 149 19.71 -12.44 18.37
CA ALA A 149 18.75 -12.87 19.39
C ALA A 149 19.35 -12.96 20.80
N THR A 150 20.65 -13.22 20.92
CA THR A 150 21.34 -13.33 22.21
C THR A 150 21.68 -11.96 22.78
N HIS A 151 22.06 -11.01 21.92
CA HIS A 151 22.43 -9.64 22.28
C HIS A 151 21.78 -8.63 21.31
N PRO A 152 20.48 -8.32 21.47
CA PRO A 152 19.73 -7.44 20.56
C PRO A 152 20.36 -6.06 20.31
N GLU A 153 21.08 -5.54 21.30
CA GLU A 153 21.79 -4.27 21.27
C GLU A 153 23.04 -4.29 20.38
N ARG A 154 23.54 -5.49 20.05
CA ARG A 154 24.69 -5.71 19.15
C ARG A 154 24.28 -6.10 17.72
N GLY A 155 22.98 -6.23 17.47
CA GLY A 155 22.42 -6.54 16.15
C GLY A 155 21.51 -5.42 15.63
N GLY A 156 20.93 -5.65 14.45
CA GLY A 156 19.94 -4.75 13.85
C GLY A 156 18.51 -5.05 14.27
N CYS A 157 17.56 -4.22 13.85
CA CYS A 157 16.16 -4.41 14.21
C CYS A 157 15.60 -5.72 13.63
N ARG A 158 14.83 -6.47 14.42
CA ARG A 158 14.22 -7.73 13.98
C ARG A 158 13.30 -7.48 12.79
N LYS A 159 13.38 -8.33 11.77
CA LYS A 159 12.38 -8.35 10.68
C LYS A 159 11.14 -9.11 11.12
N ASP A 160 9.97 -8.55 10.85
CA ASP A 160 8.66 -9.17 11.07
C ASP A 160 8.52 -10.48 10.27
N SER A 161 9.08 -10.53 9.05
CA SER A 161 9.16 -11.76 8.26
C SER A 161 10.25 -12.76 8.70
N GLY A 162 11.12 -12.38 9.64
CA GLY A 162 12.25 -13.20 10.06
C GLY A 162 11.82 -14.53 10.69
N GLY A 163 12.20 -15.64 10.07
CA GLY A 163 11.94 -17.01 10.55
C GLY A 163 10.55 -17.55 10.23
N LYS A 164 9.74 -16.84 9.44
CA LYS A 164 8.39 -17.29 9.03
C LYS A 164 8.46 -18.07 7.73
N ASP A 165 7.76 -19.20 7.68
CA ASP A 165 7.63 -20.02 6.48
C ASP A 165 6.56 -19.45 5.52
N ARG A 166 6.39 -20.13 4.38
CA ARG A 166 5.43 -19.70 3.35
C ARG A 166 3.97 -19.79 3.81
N ILE A 167 3.65 -20.72 4.71
CA ILE A 167 2.28 -20.93 5.21
C ILE A 167 1.93 -19.76 6.14
N ALA A 168 2.79 -19.48 7.13
CA ALA A 168 2.63 -18.36 8.03
C ALA A 168 2.56 -17.00 7.28
N MET A 169 3.31 -16.85 6.19
CA MET A 169 3.23 -15.67 5.34
C MET A 169 1.90 -15.57 4.57
N LYS A 170 1.37 -16.69 4.09
CA LYS A 170 0.07 -16.74 3.42
C LYS A 170 -1.06 -16.40 4.39
N GLU A 171 -1.09 -17.03 5.57
CA GLU A 171 -2.09 -16.78 6.61
C GLU A 171 -2.07 -15.33 7.08
N ARG A 172 -0.88 -14.73 7.21
CA ARG A 172 -0.75 -13.30 7.52
C ARG A 172 -1.37 -12.44 6.43
N LEU A 173 -1.13 -12.76 5.15
CA LEU A 173 -1.71 -12.01 4.04
C LEU A 173 -3.24 -12.12 4.01
N GLU A 174 -3.79 -13.32 4.23
CA GLU A 174 -5.24 -13.54 4.35
C GLU A 174 -5.84 -12.72 5.50
N THR A 175 -5.15 -12.69 6.64
CA THR A 175 -5.56 -11.87 7.80
C THR A 175 -5.57 -10.38 7.44
N VAL A 176 -4.50 -9.85 6.85
CA VAL A 176 -4.41 -8.43 6.44
C VAL A 176 -5.53 -8.06 5.47
N ARG A 177 -5.81 -8.94 4.50
CA ARG A 177 -6.90 -8.75 3.52
C ARG A 177 -8.27 -8.72 4.19
N LYS A 178 -8.51 -9.63 5.14
CA LYS A 178 -9.73 -9.64 5.94
C LYS A 178 -9.87 -8.37 6.78
N THR A 179 -8.80 -7.95 7.48
CA THR A 179 -8.79 -6.70 8.26
C THR A 179 -9.17 -5.51 7.38
N TRP A 180 -8.58 -5.41 6.18
CA TRP A 180 -8.86 -4.30 5.27
C TRP A 180 -10.33 -4.24 4.85
N ALA A 181 -10.92 -5.36 4.42
CA ALA A 181 -12.34 -5.41 4.06
C ALA A 181 -13.25 -5.06 5.25
N GLN A 182 -12.90 -5.52 6.46
CA GLN A 182 -13.65 -5.18 7.67
C GLN A 182 -13.60 -3.68 7.98
N LEU A 183 -12.42 -3.05 7.90
CA LEU A 183 -12.28 -1.61 8.12
C LEU A 183 -13.07 -0.80 7.09
N GLN A 184 -13.01 -1.18 5.80
CA GLN A 184 -13.80 -0.55 4.75
C GLN A 184 -15.30 -0.65 5.05
N ASN A 185 -15.79 -1.84 5.41
CA ASN A 185 -17.21 -2.06 5.72
C ASN A 185 -17.67 -1.29 6.96
N VAL A 186 -16.86 -1.23 8.02
CA VAL A 186 -17.15 -0.43 9.22
C VAL A 186 -17.20 1.06 8.88
N ALA A 187 -16.26 1.57 8.09
CA ALA A 187 -16.26 2.97 7.68
C ALA A 187 -17.48 3.31 6.81
N LEU A 188 -17.81 2.45 5.84
CA LEU A 188 -18.99 2.60 4.99
C LEU A 188 -20.28 2.63 5.83
N GLU A 189 -20.41 1.73 6.80
CA GLU A 189 -21.55 1.69 7.72
C GLU A 189 -21.64 2.93 8.60
N LYS A 190 -20.53 3.31 9.23
CA LYS A 190 -20.42 4.51 10.09
C LYS A 190 -20.90 5.76 9.38
N HIS A 191 -20.67 5.86 8.08
CA HIS A 191 -21.05 7.01 7.25
C HIS A 191 -22.36 6.82 6.47
N GLY A 192 -23.15 5.79 6.79
CA GLY A 192 -24.51 5.61 6.28
C GLY A 192 -24.59 5.02 4.87
N HIS A 193 -23.51 4.43 4.36
CA HIS A 193 -23.50 3.78 3.05
C HIS A 193 -23.95 2.33 3.15
N ALA A 194 -24.82 1.89 2.25
CA ALA A 194 -25.25 0.49 2.13
C ALA A 194 -24.20 -0.40 1.43
N ALA A 195 -23.25 0.20 0.71
CA ALA A 195 -22.20 -0.53 -0.01
C ALA A 195 -21.34 -1.35 0.95
N ARG A 196 -20.94 -2.56 0.52
CA ARG A 196 -20.03 -3.45 1.25
C ARG A 196 -19.06 -4.11 0.29
N VAL A 197 -17.91 -4.50 0.83
CA VAL A 197 -16.81 -5.16 0.14
C VAL A 197 -16.51 -6.52 0.78
N ASP A 198 -15.96 -7.44 -0.01
CA ASP A 198 -15.46 -8.73 0.47
C ASP A 198 -14.07 -8.99 -0.12
N HIS A 199 -13.17 -9.48 0.74
CA HIS A 199 -11.79 -9.79 0.40
C HIS A 199 -11.61 -11.13 -0.31
N ARG A 200 -12.62 -12.01 -0.21
CA ARG A 200 -12.64 -13.34 -0.83
C ARG A 200 -12.85 -13.22 -2.34
N SER A 201 -12.38 -14.21 -3.08
CA SER A 201 -12.68 -14.31 -4.51
C SER A 201 -14.19 -14.53 -4.75
N TYR A 202 -14.68 -14.20 -5.95
CA TYR A 202 -16.07 -14.50 -6.33
C TYR A 202 -16.42 -15.98 -6.12
N LYS A 203 -15.50 -16.89 -6.48
CA LYS A 203 -15.66 -18.33 -6.23
C LYS A 203 -15.87 -18.66 -4.76
N GLU A 204 -15.08 -18.08 -3.85
CA GLU A 204 -15.20 -18.30 -2.40
C GLU A 204 -16.45 -17.63 -1.79
N GLN A 205 -17.01 -16.64 -2.48
CA GLN A 205 -18.30 -16.04 -2.13
C GLN A 205 -19.49 -16.82 -2.71
N GLY A 206 -19.26 -17.84 -3.54
CA GLY A 206 -20.32 -18.56 -4.26
C GLY A 206 -20.93 -17.78 -5.43
N ILE A 207 -20.23 -16.74 -5.90
CA ILE A 207 -20.66 -15.90 -7.02
C ILE A 207 -20.15 -16.53 -8.32
N GLY A 208 -21.07 -16.86 -9.23
CA GLY A 208 -20.78 -17.49 -10.53
C GLY A 208 -20.19 -16.55 -11.59
N ARG A 209 -19.67 -15.39 -11.18
CA ARG A 209 -19.10 -14.37 -12.08
C ARG A 209 -17.62 -14.62 -12.29
N GLU A 210 -17.19 -14.64 -13.55
CA GLU A 210 -15.78 -14.74 -13.89
C GLU A 210 -15.03 -13.42 -13.61
N PRO A 211 -13.86 -13.47 -12.94
CA PRO A 211 -13.06 -12.28 -12.68
C PRO A 211 -12.57 -11.64 -13.98
N GLU A 212 -12.47 -10.32 -13.98
CA GLU A 212 -11.94 -9.58 -15.12
C GLU A 212 -10.42 -9.71 -15.20
N ARG A 213 -9.89 -9.70 -16.43
CA ARG A 213 -8.45 -9.66 -16.67
C ARG A 213 -7.94 -8.22 -16.54
N HIS A 214 -6.90 -8.02 -15.73
CA HIS A 214 -6.21 -6.74 -15.65
C HIS A 214 -5.62 -6.35 -17.02
N LEU A 215 -6.08 -5.22 -17.57
CA LEU A 215 -5.65 -4.74 -18.89
C LEU A 215 -4.25 -4.09 -18.85
N GLY A 216 -3.88 -3.46 -17.73
CA GLY A 216 -2.68 -2.63 -17.62
C GLY A 216 -2.84 -1.25 -18.26
N GLN A 217 -2.13 -0.24 -17.73
CA GLN A 217 -2.25 1.15 -18.17
C GLN A 217 -1.84 1.35 -19.64
N ALA A 218 -0.74 0.72 -20.06
CA ALA A 218 -0.25 0.81 -21.44
C ALA A 218 -1.28 0.31 -22.46
N ARG A 219 -1.97 -0.79 -22.16
CA ARG A 219 -3.01 -1.32 -23.04
C ARG A 219 -4.19 -0.36 -23.16
N ILE A 220 -4.67 0.17 -22.04
CA ILE A 220 -5.81 1.11 -22.03
C ILE A 220 -5.48 2.39 -22.79
N ARG A 221 -4.24 2.90 -22.66
CA ARG A 221 -3.75 4.08 -23.41
C ARG A 221 -3.75 3.84 -24.92
N ASN A 222 -3.51 2.60 -25.36
CA ASN A 222 -3.48 2.23 -26.77
C ASN A 222 -4.84 1.80 -27.33
N MET A 223 -5.92 1.83 -26.54
CA MET A 223 -7.27 1.54 -27.00
C MET A 223 -7.92 2.78 -27.63
N SER A 224 -8.69 2.59 -28.70
CA SER A 224 -9.57 3.63 -29.23
C SER A 224 -10.72 3.93 -28.24
N GLU A 225 -11.36 5.09 -28.37
CA GLU A 225 -12.54 5.42 -27.55
C GLU A 225 -13.68 4.41 -27.77
N ASP A 226 -13.87 3.93 -29.01
CA ASP A 226 -14.84 2.88 -29.32
C ASP A 226 -14.50 1.55 -28.63
N ASP A 227 -13.22 1.16 -28.58
CA ASP A 227 -12.79 -0.05 -27.86
C ASP A 227 -13.00 0.09 -26.36
N LYS A 228 -12.76 1.28 -25.80
CA LYS A 228 -13.03 1.57 -24.38
C LYS A 228 -14.53 1.49 -24.10
N ALA A 229 -15.37 2.09 -24.93
CA ALA A 229 -16.83 2.03 -24.80
C ALA A 229 -17.34 0.59 -24.86
N ARG A 230 -16.95 -0.18 -25.89
CA ARG A 230 -17.31 -1.60 -26.03
C ARG A 230 -16.88 -2.43 -24.82
N TYR A 231 -15.69 -2.15 -24.27
CA TYR A 231 -15.21 -2.85 -23.08
C TYR A 231 -16.04 -2.49 -21.83
N ILE A 232 -16.42 -1.23 -21.67
CA ILE A 232 -17.28 -0.77 -20.57
C ILE A 232 -18.67 -1.40 -20.67
N ASP A 233 -19.27 -1.42 -21.87
CA ASP A 233 -20.59 -2.03 -22.09
C ASP A 233 -20.56 -3.53 -21.77
N ALA A 234 -19.54 -4.24 -22.26
CA ALA A 234 -19.33 -5.65 -21.94
C ALA A 234 -19.10 -5.89 -20.45
N ARG A 235 -18.58 -4.90 -19.71
CA ARG A 235 -18.36 -4.98 -18.27
C ARG A 235 -19.65 -4.80 -17.48
N ILE A 236 -20.52 -3.90 -17.92
CA ILE A 236 -21.84 -3.66 -17.32
C ILE A 236 -22.78 -4.85 -17.58
N ALA A 237 -22.72 -5.42 -18.78
CA ALA A 237 -23.57 -6.55 -19.18
C ALA A 237 -23.14 -7.90 -18.59
N ARG A 238 -22.02 -7.97 -17.86
CA ARG A 238 -21.59 -9.21 -17.21
C ARG A 238 -22.51 -9.54 -16.02
N PRO A 239 -23.13 -10.74 -16.02
CA PRO A 239 -23.91 -11.19 -14.88
C PRO A 239 -23.06 -11.35 -13.62
#